data_AF-A0A2P7MWW2-F1
#
_entry.id   AF-A0A2P7MWW2-F1
#
_cell.length_a   1.000
_cell.length_b   1.000
_cell.length_c   1.000
_cell.angle_alpha   90.00
_cell.angle_beta   90.00
_cell.angle_gamma   90.00
#
_symmetry.space_group_name_H-M   'P 1'
#
loop_
_entity.id
_entity.type
_entity.pdbx_description
1 polymer ?
#
loop_
_entity_poly.entity_id
_entity_poly.type
_entity_poly.pdbx_seq_one_letter_code
_entity_poly.pdbx_strand_id
1 'polypeptide(L)'
;MASARIPAVFTAFSQTAFSKTAFTQTAFGQQLRRLVVLCLATVLCLGLSACDGSQGKKPPTISPEDMALIERQAEGFLAARNRLPELAALVNERNWVFTANLIHGPMQEVGREMSYINQRLLPADRPEAEKLATALKTALAQLDEAARLQDGDKLRKGYIKVASGFGLYAQVLPTQVQEDLKQI
;
A
#
# COMPACT_ATOMS: atom_id res chain seq x y z
N MET A 1 -7.84 -27.33 69.98
CA MET A 1 -8.82 -26.34 70.47
C MET A 1 -9.96 -26.25 69.48
N ALA A 2 -11.19 -26.33 70.00
CA ALA A 2 -12.49 -25.90 69.47
C ALA A 2 -12.87 -26.33 68.02
N SER A 3 -13.83 -27.23 67.82
CA SER A 3 -15.28 -27.10 68.07
C SER A 3 -15.99 -26.23 67.03
N ALA A 4 -16.79 -26.84 66.16
CA ALA A 4 -18.24 -26.61 66.13
C ALA A 4 -18.90 -27.45 65.02
N ARG A 5 -19.88 -28.26 65.44
CA ARG A 5 -20.96 -28.83 64.63
C ARG A 5 -21.92 -27.69 64.22
N ILE A 6 -22.70 -27.88 63.15
CA ILE A 6 -24.18 -27.81 63.15
C ILE A 6 -24.73 -28.21 61.75
N PRO A 7 -25.83 -29.00 61.68
CA PRO A 7 -26.44 -29.53 60.46
C PRO A 7 -27.78 -28.84 60.08
N ALA A 8 -28.27 -29.07 58.87
CA ALA A 8 -29.70 -29.02 58.48
C ALA A 8 -29.84 -29.78 57.15
N VAL A 9 -30.41 -31.00 57.09
CA VAL A 9 -31.85 -31.30 57.02
C VAL A 9 -32.53 -30.49 55.90
N PHE A 10 -32.96 -31.15 54.83
CA PHE A 10 -34.36 -31.13 54.39
C PHE A 10 -34.62 -32.12 53.24
N THR A 11 -35.49 -33.09 53.56
CA THR A 11 -36.59 -33.66 52.77
C THR A 11 -36.35 -34.39 51.44
N ALA A 12 -36.76 -35.66 51.52
CA ALA A 12 -37.13 -36.55 50.44
C ALA A 12 -38.22 -36.01 49.51
N PHE A 13 -38.17 -36.43 48.24
CA PHE A 13 -39.38 -36.68 47.46
C PHE A 13 -39.17 -37.95 46.63
N SER A 14 -40.03 -38.94 46.87
CA SER A 14 -40.03 -40.24 46.23
C SER A 14 -40.79 -40.21 44.90
N GLN A 15 -40.24 -40.93 43.93
CA GLN A 15 -40.89 -41.80 42.94
C GLN A 15 -42.15 -41.30 42.19
N THR A 16 -42.10 -41.33 40.86
CA THR A 16 -42.82 -42.36 40.07
C THR A 16 -42.51 -42.23 38.59
N ALA A 17 -42.42 -43.38 37.94
CA ALA A 17 -42.03 -43.58 36.56
C ALA A 17 -43.11 -43.12 35.57
N PHE A 18 -42.69 -42.57 34.43
CA PHE A 18 -43.40 -42.81 33.18
C PHE A 18 -42.40 -43.15 32.07
N SER A 19 -42.83 -44.14 31.29
CA SER A 19 -42.03 -44.94 30.41
C SER A 19 -41.92 -44.35 29.00
N LYS A 20 -40.85 -44.79 28.34
CA LYS A 20 -40.73 -45.14 26.91
C LYS A 20 -40.36 -44.05 25.89
N THR A 21 -39.16 -44.30 25.36
CA THR A 21 -38.77 -44.30 23.94
C THR A 21 -38.72 -42.97 23.21
N ALA A 22 -37.49 -42.53 22.94
CA ALA A 22 -36.91 -42.45 21.60
C ALA A 22 -35.99 -41.24 21.53
N PHE A 23 -34.66 -41.43 21.58
CA PHE A 23 -33.72 -40.60 20.81
C PHE A 23 -32.27 -41.11 20.91
N THR A 24 -32.01 -42.33 20.43
CA THR A 24 -30.64 -42.72 20.05
C THR A 24 -30.40 -42.34 18.59
N GLN A 25 -30.43 -41.03 18.28
CA GLN A 25 -30.02 -40.54 16.96
C GLN A 25 -29.50 -39.08 16.93
N THR A 26 -28.92 -38.58 18.02
CA THR A 26 -28.26 -37.25 18.04
C THR A 26 -26.79 -37.26 18.43
N ALA A 27 -26.31 -38.29 19.13
CA ALA A 27 -24.94 -38.28 19.63
C ALA A 27 -23.90 -38.34 18.50
N PHE A 28 -24.14 -39.13 17.44
CA PHE A 28 -23.15 -39.33 16.38
C PHE A 28 -22.98 -38.12 15.46
N GLY A 29 -24.09 -37.46 15.07
CA GLY A 29 -24.05 -36.26 14.25
C GLY A 29 -23.45 -35.05 14.97
N GLN A 30 -23.64 -34.95 16.30
CA GLN A 30 -23.09 -33.87 17.10
C GLN A 30 -21.59 -34.04 17.36
N GLN A 31 -21.11 -35.28 17.47
CA GLN A 31 -19.67 -35.61 17.53
C GLN A 31 -18.98 -35.31 16.19
N LEU A 32 -19.59 -35.69 15.06
CA LEU A 32 -19.05 -35.42 13.72
C LEU A 32 -18.97 -33.91 13.42
N ARG A 33 -19.99 -33.14 13.81
CA ARG A 33 -20.02 -31.68 13.65
C ARG A 33 -18.92 -30.98 14.46
N ARG A 34 -18.62 -31.46 15.67
CA ARG A 34 -17.50 -30.94 16.48
C ARG A 34 -16.14 -31.22 15.83
N LEU A 35 -15.98 -32.39 15.23
CA LEU A 35 -14.77 -32.79 14.53
C LEU A 35 -14.54 -31.94 13.26
N VAL A 36 -15.60 -31.68 12.48
CA VAL A 36 -15.54 -30.79 11.31
C VAL A 36 -15.19 -29.35 11.69
N VAL A 37 -15.78 -28.81 12.76
CA VAL A 37 -15.48 -27.45 13.23
C VAL A 37 -14.04 -27.34 13.75
N LEU A 38 -13.54 -28.37 14.46
CA LEU A 38 -12.14 -28.43 14.88
C LEU A 38 -11.18 -28.48 13.69
N CYS A 39 -11.46 -29.31 12.67
CA CYS A 39 -10.66 -29.35 11.44
C CYS A 39 -10.69 -28.02 10.68
N LEU A 40 -11.85 -27.35 10.61
CA LEU A 40 -11.94 -26.05 9.96
C LEU A 40 -11.13 -24.99 10.72
N ALA A 41 -11.20 -25.00 12.05
CA ALA A 41 -10.45 -24.09 12.90
C ALA A 41 -8.94 -24.32 12.82
N THR A 42 -8.47 -25.57 12.76
CA THR A 42 -7.03 -25.86 12.60
C THR A 42 -6.52 -25.44 11.23
N VAL A 43 -7.27 -25.69 10.15
CA VAL A 43 -6.92 -25.23 8.81
C VAL A 43 -6.87 -23.71 8.73
N LEU A 44 -7.81 -23.00 9.37
CA LEU A 44 -7.79 -21.54 9.46
C LEU A 44 -6.58 -21.03 10.26
N CYS A 45 -6.33 -21.58 11.45
CA CYS A 45 -5.20 -21.14 12.28
C CYS A 45 -3.84 -21.42 11.62
N LEU A 46 -3.69 -22.54 10.92
CA LEU A 46 -2.47 -22.89 10.18
C LEU A 46 -2.33 -22.07 8.89
N GLY A 47 -3.44 -21.73 8.23
CA GLY A 47 -3.44 -20.84 7.08
C GLY A 47 -3.08 -19.39 7.43
N LEU A 48 -3.43 -18.93 8.64
CA LEU A 48 -3.05 -17.59 9.12
C LEU A 48 -1.61 -17.52 9.62
N SER A 49 -1.06 -18.57 10.24
CA SER A 49 0.34 -18.57 10.72
C SER A 49 1.36 -18.78 9.60
N ALA A 50 0.95 -19.26 8.43
CA ALA A 50 1.81 -19.37 7.25
C ALA A 50 2.09 -18.02 6.54
N CYS A 51 1.44 -16.93 6.96
CA CYS A 51 1.72 -15.57 6.48
C CYS A 51 2.81 -14.85 7.28
N ASP A 52 3.39 -15.45 8.32
CA ASP A 52 4.56 -14.89 9.00
C ASP A 52 5.85 -15.36 8.31
N GLY A 53 6.20 -14.67 7.22
CA GLY A 53 7.43 -14.89 6.47
C GLY A 53 8.69 -14.31 7.11
N SER A 54 8.74 -14.12 8.43
CA SER A 54 9.78 -13.35 9.12
C SER A 54 10.99 -14.16 9.63
N GLN A 55 11.18 -15.40 9.18
CA GLN A 55 12.41 -16.14 9.54
C GLN A 55 13.61 -15.67 8.70
N GLY A 56 14.38 -14.73 9.26
CA GLY A 56 15.82 -14.60 9.04
C GLY A 56 16.29 -14.30 7.62
N LYS A 57 15.48 -13.67 6.78
CA LYS A 57 15.91 -13.24 5.45
C LYS A 57 16.96 -12.12 5.58
N LYS A 58 18.04 -12.24 4.80
CA LYS A 58 18.98 -11.14 4.51
C LYS A 58 18.17 -9.85 4.28
N PRO A 59 18.70 -8.68 4.67
CA PRO A 59 17.99 -7.41 4.49
C PRO A 59 17.45 -7.34 3.06
N PRO A 60 16.17 -6.98 2.89
CA PRO A 60 15.53 -7.02 1.59
C PRO A 60 16.30 -6.12 0.64
N THR A 61 16.72 -6.68 -0.48
CA THR A 61 17.48 -6.00 -1.53
C THR A 61 16.69 -6.08 -2.83
N ILE A 62 16.78 -5.03 -3.62
CA ILE A 62 16.20 -5.00 -4.96
C ILE A 62 17.02 -5.97 -5.83
N SER A 63 16.34 -6.82 -6.59
CA SER A 63 17.04 -7.76 -7.47
C SER A 63 17.68 -7.03 -8.66
N PRO A 64 18.74 -7.59 -9.27
CA PRO A 64 19.40 -6.94 -10.41
C PRO A 64 18.45 -6.68 -11.58
N GLU A 65 17.51 -7.59 -11.83
CA GLU A 65 16.50 -7.42 -12.88
C GLU A 65 15.50 -6.30 -12.58
N ASP A 66 15.08 -6.14 -11.32
CA ASP A 66 14.22 -5.03 -10.91
C ASP A 66 14.97 -3.71 -10.95
N MET A 67 16.26 -3.70 -10.60
CA MET A 67 17.11 -2.50 -10.67
C MET A 67 17.24 -1.99 -12.11
N ALA A 68 17.54 -2.86 -13.07
CA ALA A 68 17.63 -2.48 -14.49
C ALA A 68 16.31 -1.92 -15.04
N LEU A 69 15.18 -2.43 -14.56
CA LEU A 69 13.86 -1.88 -14.90
C LEU A 69 13.62 -0.52 -14.25
N ILE A 70 14.03 -0.33 -13.00
CA ILE A 70 13.96 0.97 -12.33
C ILE A 70 14.81 2.00 -13.07
N GLU A 71 16.05 1.67 -13.43
CA GLU A 71 16.96 2.55 -14.18
C GLU A 71 16.31 3.01 -15.49
N ARG A 72 15.80 2.08 -16.29
CA ARG A 72 15.13 2.40 -17.56
C ARG A 72 13.91 3.32 -17.39
N GLN A 73 13.14 3.16 -16.32
CA GLN A 73 11.99 4.05 -16.06
C GLN A 73 12.43 5.39 -15.49
N ALA A 74 13.51 5.40 -14.69
CA ALA A 74 14.10 6.61 -14.16
C ALA A 74 14.64 7.50 -15.30
N GLU A 75 15.24 6.94 -16.34
CA GLU A 75 15.66 7.70 -17.53
C GLU A 75 14.53 8.55 -18.13
N GLY A 76 13.34 7.96 -18.32
CA GLY A 76 12.16 8.68 -18.81
C GLY A 76 11.70 9.78 -17.86
N PHE A 77 11.60 9.46 -16.57
CA PHE A 77 11.23 10.42 -15.53
C PHE A 77 12.18 11.63 -15.50
N LEU A 78 13.46 11.40 -15.74
CA LEU A 78 14.49 12.43 -15.70
C LEU A 78 14.58 13.21 -16.98
N ALA A 79 14.30 12.59 -18.13
CA ALA A 79 14.12 13.31 -19.38
C ALA A 79 13.00 14.36 -19.21
N ALA A 80 11.89 14.00 -18.56
CA ALA A 80 10.83 14.95 -18.21
C ALA A 80 11.31 16.01 -17.20
N ARG A 81 12.02 15.62 -16.13
CA ARG A 81 12.61 16.55 -15.15
C ARG A 81 13.55 17.57 -15.80
N ASN A 82 14.33 17.15 -16.78
CA ASN A 82 15.29 18.00 -17.48
C ASN A 82 14.62 19.08 -18.35
N ARG A 83 13.30 18.99 -18.57
CA ARG A 83 12.47 20.03 -19.21
C ARG A 83 11.96 21.09 -18.24
N LEU A 84 12.24 20.99 -16.93
CA LEU A 84 11.83 21.99 -15.95
C LEU A 84 12.30 23.42 -16.28
N PRO A 85 13.52 23.68 -16.79
CA PRO A 85 13.93 25.03 -17.19
C PRO A 85 13.08 25.60 -18.33
N GLU A 86 12.72 24.78 -19.32
CA GLU A 86 11.79 25.19 -20.39
C GLU A 86 10.39 25.46 -19.84
N LEU A 87 9.88 24.57 -18.98
CA LEU A 87 8.60 24.79 -18.31
C LEU A 87 8.60 26.11 -17.52
N ALA A 88 9.72 26.43 -16.86
CA ALA A 88 9.89 27.69 -16.14
C ALA A 88 9.81 28.90 -17.08
N ALA A 89 10.47 28.84 -18.24
CA ALA A 89 10.41 29.89 -19.25
C ALA A 89 8.99 30.11 -19.75
N LEU A 90 8.29 29.03 -20.14
CA LEU A 90 6.90 29.08 -20.60
C LEU A 90 5.96 29.66 -19.54
N VAL A 91 6.14 29.29 -18.28
CA VAL A 91 5.35 29.82 -17.16
C VAL A 91 5.61 31.30 -16.92
N ASN A 92 6.86 31.74 -17.03
CA ASN A 92 7.23 33.15 -16.89
C ASN A 92 6.66 34.00 -18.02
N GLU A 93 6.67 33.48 -19.25
CA GLU A 93 6.11 34.11 -20.44
C GLU A 93 4.58 34.02 -20.52
N ARG A 94 3.95 33.29 -19.60
CA ARG A 94 2.51 32.98 -19.62
C ARG A 94 2.08 32.30 -20.92
N ASN A 95 2.95 31.45 -21.45
CA ASN A 95 2.68 30.72 -22.68
C ASN A 95 1.83 29.47 -22.38
N TRP A 96 0.52 29.66 -22.26
CA TRP A 96 -0.44 28.63 -21.83
C TRP A 96 -0.45 27.41 -22.75
N VAL A 97 -0.44 27.64 -24.06
CA VAL A 97 -0.53 26.58 -25.08
C VAL A 97 0.69 25.68 -25.01
N PHE A 98 1.89 26.26 -25.01
CA PHE A 98 3.10 25.46 -24.94
C PHE A 98 3.33 24.85 -23.56
N THR A 99 2.84 25.49 -22.48
CA THR A 99 2.84 24.88 -21.14
C THR A 99 2.00 23.59 -21.14
N ALA A 100 0.78 23.63 -21.67
CA ALA A 100 -0.07 22.45 -21.79
C ALA A 100 0.55 21.39 -22.72
N ASN A 101 1.12 21.79 -23.86
CA ASN A 101 1.79 20.86 -24.79
C ASN A 101 2.96 20.13 -24.13
N LEU A 102 3.72 20.81 -23.25
CA LEU A 102 4.81 20.19 -22.53
C LEU A 102 4.30 19.15 -21.51
N ILE A 103 3.18 19.43 -20.84
CA ILE A 103 2.53 18.53 -19.88
C ILE A 103 1.97 17.29 -20.60
N HIS A 104 1.27 17.47 -21.71
CA HIS A 104 0.64 16.39 -22.49
C HIS A 104 1.57 15.74 -23.52
N GLY A 105 2.82 16.18 -23.61
CA GLY A 105 3.82 15.58 -24.50
C GLY A 105 4.93 14.94 -23.67
N PRO A 106 6.09 15.60 -23.51
CA PRO A 106 7.23 15.03 -22.78
C PRO A 106 6.95 14.62 -21.33
N MET A 107 6.01 15.28 -20.63
CA MET A 107 5.72 14.96 -19.22
C MET A 107 4.49 14.05 -19.02
N GLN A 108 3.81 13.63 -20.09
CA GLN A 108 2.61 12.79 -19.98
C GLN A 108 2.92 11.46 -19.31
N GLU A 109 4.11 10.94 -19.54
CA GLU A 109 4.51 9.59 -19.12
C GLU A 109 5.07 9.49 -17.71
N VAL A 110 5.31 10.63 -17.07
CA VAL A 110 5.84 10.74 -15.70
C VAL A 110 5.01 9.91 -14.72
N GLY A 111 3.69 9.97 -14.83
CA GLY A 111 2.80 9.19 -13.96
C GLY A 111 2.97 7.67 -14.11
N ARG A 112 3.28 7.20 -15.32
CA ARG A 112 3.49 5.78 -15.63
C ARG A 112 4.87 5.32 -15.18
N GLU A 113 5.90 6.11 -15.48
CA GLU A 113 7.29 5.84 -15.09
C GLU A 113 7.39 5.67 -13.57
N MET A 114 6.82 6.61 -12.81
CA MET A 114 6.77 6.53 -11.35
C MET A 114 6.04 5.28 -10.85
N SER A 115 4.92 4.91 -11.49
CA SER A 115 4.17 3.70 -11.09
C SER A 115 5.00 2.42 -11.29
N TYR A 116 5.74 2.32 -12.40
CA TYR A 116 6.60 1.16 -12.63
C TYR A 116 7.79 1.11 -11.66
N ILE A 117 8.37 2.25 -11.31
CA ILE A 117 9.42 2.34 -10.30
C ILE A 117 8.87 1.87 -8.95
N ASN A 118 7.75 2.45 -8.49
CA ASN A 118 7.16 2.15 -7.18
C ASN A 118 6.87 0.65 -6.98
N GLN A 119 6.38 -0.03 -8.03
CA GLN A 119 6.09 -1.47 -7.99
C GLN A 119 7.32 -2.34 -7.71
N ARG A 120 8.53 -1.86 -8.02
CA ARG A 120 9.81 -2.58 -7.93
C ARG A 120 10.68 -2.16 -6.75
N LEU A 121 10.29 -1.09 -6.05
CA LEU A 121 10.93 -0.73 -4.79
C LEU A 121 10.68 -1.80 -3.71
N LEU A 122 11.49 -1.74 -2.66
CA LEU A 122 11.28 -2.56 -1.47
C LEU A 122 9.91 -2.25 -0.87
N PRO A 123 9.16 -3.24 -0.34
CA PRO A 123 7.82 -3.02 0.21
C PRO A 123 7.73 -1.90 1.26
N ALA A 124 8.82 -1.67 2.01
CA ALA A 124 8.91 -0.60 3.00
C ALA A 124 8.91 0.82 2.41
N ASP A 125 9.45 0.99 1.20
CA ASP A 125 9.65 2.31 0.58
C ASP A 125 8.46 2.70 -0.33
N ARG A 126 7.68 1.71 -0.79
CA ARG A 126 6.54 1.93 -1.70
C ARG A 126 5.53 2.96 -1.18
N PRO A 127 5.12 2.95 0.11
CA PRO A 127 4.10 3.90 0.58
C PRO A 127 4.51 5.36 0.44
N GLU A 128 5.77 5.69 0.74
CA GLU A 128 6.26 7.07 0.58
C GLU A 128 6.43 7.42 -0.90
N ALA A 129 6.96 6.49 -1.71
CA ALA A 129 7.10 6.68 -3.15
C ALA A 129 5.74 6.92 -3.84
N GLU A 130 4.70 6.17 -3.47
CA GLU A 130 3.32 6.37 -3.99
C GLU A 130 2.72 7.70 -3.56
N LYS A 131 2.96 8.12 -2.32
CA LYS A 131 2.53 9.43 -1.83
C LYS A 131 3.18 10.56 -2.64
N LEU A 132 4.49 10.50 -2.87
CA LEU A 132 5.22 11.49 -3.66
C LEU A 132 4.79 11.48 -5.13
N ALA A 133 4.60 10.30 -5.72
CA ALA A 133 4.10 10.16 -7.09
C ALA A 133 2.70 10.78 -7.25
N THR A 134 1.81 10.53 -6.29
CA THR A 134 0.46 11.11 -6.27
C THR A 134 0.52 12.63 -6.14
N ALA A 135 1.40 13.15 -5.29
CA ALA A 135 1.59 14.59 -5.13
C ALA A 135 2.09 15.24 -6.44
N LEU A 136 3.06 14.63 -7.12
CA LEU A 136 3.57 15.14 -8.40
C LEU A 136 2.50 15.08 -9.51
N LYS A 137 1.78 13.97 -9.65
CA LYS A 137 0.65 13.85 -10.61
C LYS A 137 -0.41 14.91 -10.36
N THR A 138 -0.74 15.15 -9.10
CA THR A 138 -1.69 16.20 -8.70
C THR A 138 -1.16 17.59 -9.06
N ALA A 139 0.13 17.85 -8.85
CA ALA A 139 0.75 19.11 -9.21
C ALA A 139 0.74 19.36 -10.73
N LEU A 140 1.03 18.33 -11.53
CA LEU A 140 0.95 18.40 -13.00
C LEU A 140 -0.48 18.74 -13.46
N ALA A 141 -1.49 18.06 -12.90
CA ALA A 141 -2.89 18.35 -13.19
C ALA A 141 -3.31 19.77 -12.77
N GLN A 142 -2.82 20.26 -11.62
CA GLN A 142 -3.08 21.64 -11.16
C GLN A 142 -2.43 22.69 -12.07
N LEU A 143 -1.23 22.40 -12.59
CA LEU A 143 -0.54 23.28 -13.52
C LEU A 143 -1.26 23.32 -14.88
N ASP A 144 -1.69 22.17 -15.39
CA ASP A 144 -2.48 22.06 -16.62
C ASP A 144 -3.80 22.83 -16.51
N GLU A 145 -4.51 22.66 -15.39
CA GLU A 145 -5.73 23.40 -15.11
C GLU A 145 -5.49 24.92 -15.03
N ALA A 146 -4.38 25.34 -14.42
CA ALA A 146 -4.01 26.75 -14.38
C ALA A 146 -3.70 27.32 -15.79
N ALA A 147 -3.07 26.52 -16.66
CA ALA A 147 -2.84 26.88 -18.06
C ALA A 147 -4.17 26.99 -18.83
N ARG A 148 -5.08 26.03 -18.64
CA ARG A 148 -6.43 26.04 -19.24
C ARG A 148 -7.24 27.26 -18.82
N LEU A 149 -7.17 27.64 -17.54
CA LEU A 149 -7.84 28.82 -16.99
C LEU A 149 -7.12 30.14 -17.29
N GLN A 150 -5.90 30.08 -17.86
CA GLN A 150 -5.02 31.24 -18.08
C GLN A 150 -4.77 32.05 -16.80
N ASP A 151 -4.74 31.37 -15.66
CA ASP A 151 -4.55 31.97 -14.34
C ASP A 151 -3.05 32.00 -14.02
N GLY A 152 -2.40 33.14 -14.26
CA GLY A 152 -0.94 33.28 -14.11
C GLY A 152 -0.43 33.05 -12.69
N ASP A 153 -1.24 33.37 -11.68
CA ASP A 153 -0.86 33.19 -10.28
C ASP A 153 -0.93 31.71 -9.90
N LYS A 154 -2.00 31.01 -10.31
CA LYS A 154 -2.08 29.55 -10.15
C LYS A 154 -1.03 28.84 -11.00
N LEU A 155 -0.68 29.35 -12.18
CA LEU A 155 0.32 28.75 -13.06
C LEU A 155 1.69 28.76 -12.37
N ARG A 156 2.12 29.91 -11.84
CA ARG A 156 3.40 30.03 -11.12
C ARG A 156 3.44 29.11 -9.89
N LYS A 157 2.35 29.05 -9.11
CA LYS A 157 2.23 28.17 -7.95
C LYS A 157 2.25 26.69 -8.36
N GLY A 158 1.59 26.34 -9.45
CA GLY A 158 1.59 24.99 -10.04
C GLY A 158 2.99 24.56 -10.44
N TYR A 159 3.73 25.43 -11.13
CA TYR A 159 5.12 25.17 -11.52
C TYR A 159 6.01 24.87 -10.32
N ILE A 160 5.94 25.68 -9.25
CA ILE A 160 6.73 25.46 -8.04
C ILE A 160 6.44 24.07 -7.44
N LYS A 161 5.16 23.67 -7.41
CA LYS A 161 4.77 22.34 -6.93
C LYS A 161 5.27 21.22 -7.84
N VAL A 162 5.23 21.40 -9.15
CA VAL A 162 5.77 20.41 -10.11
C VAL A 162 7.28 20.28 -9.93
N ALA A 163 8.03 21.39 -9.93
CA ALA A 163 9.48 21.39 -9.75
C ALA A 163 9.88 20.76 -8.41
N SER A 164 9.19 21.11 -7.32
CA SER A 164 9.41 20.49 -6.02
C SER A 164 9.04 19.00 -6.02
N GLY A 165 7.94 18.61 -6.64
CA GLY A 165 7.51 17.22 -6.73
C GLY A 165 8.51 16.33 -7.46
N PHE A 166 9.10 16.80 -8.55
CA PHE A 166 10.20 16.11 -9.23
C PHE A 166 11.42 15.93 -8.30
N GLY A 167 11.81 17.00 -7.59
CA GLY A 167 12.95 16.96 -6.66
C GLY A 167 12.73 16.05 -5.46
N LEU A 168 11.50 15.98 -4.95
CA LEU A 168 11.13 15.10 -3.84
C LEU A 168 11.07 13.64 -4.28
N TYR A 169 10.41 13.35 -5.41
CA TYR A 169 10.31 11.98 -5.91
C TYR A 169 11.68 11.42 -6.32
N ALA A 170 12.60 12.25 -6.84
CA ALA A 170 13.95 11.79 -7.16
C ALA A 170 14.72 11.24 -5.94
N GLN A 171 14.34 11.60 -4.71
CA GLN A 171 14.98 11.09 -3.48
C GLN A 171 14.59 9.65 -3.15
N VAL A 172 13.48 9.13 -3.69
CA VAL A 172 13.08 7.73 -3.49
C VAL A 172 13.72 6.77 -4.49
N LEU A 173 14.41 7.30 -5.51
CA LEU A 173 15.17 6.46 -6.43
C LEU A 173 16.31 5.75 -5.68
N PRO A 174 16.63 4.49 -5.99
CA PRO A 174 17.76 3.80 -5.37
C PRO A 174 19.08 4.55 -5.55
N THR A 175 20.01 4.41 -4.59
CA THR A 175 21.30 5.13 -4.62
C THR A 175 22.10 4.87 -5.89
N GLN A 176 22.13 3.63 -6.39
CA GLN A 176 22.73 3.29 -7.69
C GLN A 176 22.24 4.23 -8.79
N VAL A 177 20.92 4.35 -8.93
CA VAL A 177 20.30 5.25 -9.90
C VAL A 177 20.75 6.68 -9.62
N GLN A 178 20.64 7.17 -8.39
CA GLN A 178 21.06 8.55 -8.07
C GLN A 178 22.52 8.86 -8.39
N GLU A 179 23.43 7.88 -8.29
CA GLU A 179 24.85 8.02 -8.60
C GLU A 179 25.09 8.10 -10.11
N ASP A 180 24.47 7.21 -10.88
CA ASP A 180 24.54 7.24 -12.34
C ASP A 180 24.02 8.57 -12.88
N LEU A 181 23.03 9.16 -12.21
CA LEU A 181 22.47 10.46 -12.56
C LEU A 181 23.33 11.67 -12.21
N LYS A 182 24.36 11.53 -11.37
CA LYS A 182 25.35 12.59 -11.13
C LYS A 182 26.47 12.59 -12.16
N GLN A 183 26.57 11.52 -12.95
CA GLN A 183 27.61 11.36 -13.98
C GLN A 183 27.16 11.85 -15.36
N ILE A 184 25.89 12.27 -15.50
CA ILE A 184 25.28 12.83 -16.72
C ILE A 184 25.02 14.32 -16.51
#